data_AF-A0A1Y2FTV3-F1
#
_entry.id   AF-A0A1Y2FTV3-F1
#
_cell.length_a   1.000
_cell.length_b   1.000
_cell.length_c   1.000
_cell.angle_alpha   90.00
_cell.angle_beta   90.00
_cell.angle_gamma   90.00
#
_symmetry.space_group_name_H-M   'P 1'
#
loop_
_entity.id
_entity.type
_entity.pdbx_description
1 polymer ?
#
loop_
_entity_poly.entity_id
_entity_poly.type
_entity_poly.pdbx_seq_one_letter_code
_entity_poly.pdbx_strand_id
1 'polypeptide(L)'
;MAAPGNSKGRAPRILLTNDDGPPEPGHSPFIYAFAEELARSGWEVKVVVPSSQRSWVSKAYLISQETTGQYYYPRGPDGTQGERTDLPRPLKEGEHVEWILLDGTPATCSNIALHSLYPPGSFDLVITGPNHGQNASTAFALSSGTLGAAMSAAISGVPSIALSWGLMTGYRPPGKDLISAAATASCKVVKRLYELGFGEGENKAQVYSVNVPLMPSILDPSPEVQWTTMALTSYERLFKSISEAPGPHEDEGGPSALPLGANGSAEVKEGDEDRLKIHVDHLTRPLKFVFEPDLTALLNPPASSLKEGTDTHALLGGAISITPIKTAFAAADIPASANVAQTGLKWRL
;
A
#
# COMPACT_ATOMS: atom_id res chain seq x y z
N MET A 1 -15.04 -14.48 -18.09
CA MET A 1 -15.68 -14.94 -16.84
C MET A 1 -16.53 -13.80 -16.32
N ALA A 2 -17.83 -14.01 -16.16
CA ALA A 2 -18.73 -13.02 -15.55
C ALA A 2 -18.23 -12.70 -14.14
N ALA A 3 -18.38 -11.44 -13.71
CA ALA A 3 -18.16 -11.08 -12.31
C ALA A 3 -19.00 -12.01 -11.42
N PRO A 4 -18.51 -12.42 -10.23
CA PRO A 4 -19.34 -13.17 -9.30
C PRO A 4 -20.55 -12.30 -8.94
N GLY A 5 -21.65 -12.54 -9.65
CA GLY A 5 -22.93 -11.91 -9.37
C GLY A 5 -23.29 -12.27 -7.95
N ASN A 6 -23.50 -11.23 -7.14
CA ASN A 6 -23.96 -11.27 -5.77
C ASN A 6 -24.91 -12.46 -5.54
N SER A 7 -24.38 -13.57 -5.02
CA SER A 7 -25.20 -14.70 -4.59
C SER A 7 -25.94 -14.22 -3.35
N LYS A 8 -27.11 -13.59 -3.58
CA LYS A 8 -27.92 -12.92 -2.55
C LYS A 8 -28.09 -13.85 -1.35
N GLY A 9 -27.38 -13.57 -0.26
CA GLY A 9 -27.56 -14.24 1.04
C GLY A 9 -26.29 -14.67 1.78
N ARG A 10 -25.10 -14.65 1.17
CA ARG A 10 -23.85 -15.05 1.85
C ARG A 10 -22.90 -13.86 2.07
N ALA A 11 -22.24 -13.86 3.22
CA ALA A 11 -21.22 -12.86 3.57
C ALA A 11 -20.05 -12.86 2.55
N PRO A 12 -19.56 -11.68 2.11
CA PRO A 12 -18.37 -11.60 1.27
C PRO A 12 -17.16 -12.24 1.96
N ARG A 13 -16.38 -12.99 1.17
CA ARG A 13 -15.14 -13.63 1.65
C ARG A 13 -13.93 -12.86 1.19
N ILE A 14 -13.12 -12.48 2.16
CA ILE A 14 -12.01 -11.55 1.97
C ILE A 14 -10.71 -12.23 2.31
N LEU A 15 -9.76 -12.06 1.41
CA LEU A 15 -8.36 -12.19 1.75
C LEU A 15 -7.83 -10.81 2.10
N LEU A 16 -7.33 -10.64 3.33
CA LEU A 16 -6.62 -9.46 3.78
C LEU A 16 -5.11 -9.74 3.79
N THR A 17 -4.34 -8.81 3.24
CA THR A 17 -2.86 -8.84 3.24
C THR A 17 -2.32 -7.42 3.43
N ASN A 18 -1.01 -7.22 3.51
CA ASN A 18 -0.35 -5.91 3.48
C ASN A 18 1.14 -6.08 3.12
N ASP A 19 1.87 -4.96 3.14
CA ASP A 19 3.33 -4.93 3.09
C ASP A 19 4.00 -4.55 4.41
N ASP A 20 3.24 -4.06 5.40
CA ASP A 20 3.80 -3.77 6.73
C ASP A 20 4.08 -5.01 7.58
N GLY A 21 3.45 -6.15 7.28
CA GLY A 21 3.56 -7.38 8.07
C GLY A 21 2.52 -7.49 9.19
N PRO A 22 2.70 -8.39 10.18
CA PRO A 22 1.79 -8.53 11.31
C PRO A 22 1.75 -7.25 12.16
N PRO A 23 0.77 -7.10 13.06
CA PRO A 23 0.71 -5.94 13.96
C PRO A 23 1.96 -5.88 14.83
N GLU A 24 2.77 -4.85 14.60
CA GLU A 24 4.02 -4.62 15.31
C GLU A 24 4.15 -3.12 15.63
N PRO A 25 4.60 -2.76 16.85
CA PRO A 25 4.83 -1.36 17.20
C PRO A 25 5.79 -0.69 16.21
N GLY A 26 5.46 0.54 15.80
CA GLY A 26 6.30 1.36 14.93
C GLY A 26 5.95 1.27 13.44
N HIS A 27 5.75 0.07 12.89
CA HIS A 27 5.67 -0.08 11.43
C HIS A 27 4.40 -0.77 10.88
N SER A 28 3.63 -1.51 11.67
CA SER A 28 2.35 -2.10 11.24
C SER A 28 1.17 -1.77 12.18
N PRO A 29 0.85 -0.48 12.40
CA PRO A 29 -0.14 -0.08 13.41
C PRO A 29 -1.61 -0.27 13.01
N PHE A 30 -1.92 -0.54 11.74
CA PHE A 30 -3.28 -0.35 11.20
C PHE A 30 -4.04 -1.62 10.86
N ILE A 31 -3.34 -2.67 10.41
CA ILE A 31 -3.99 -3.87 9.87
C ILE A 31 -4.89 -4.57 10.89
N TYR A 32 -4.50 -4.60 12.17
CA TYR A 32 -5.33 -5.23 13.22
C TYR A 32 -6.67 -4.53 13.40
N ALA A 33 -6.66 -3.19 13.56
CA ALA A 33 -7.88 -2.40 13.74
C ALA A 33 -8.84 -2.55 12.55
N PHE A 34 -8.29 -2.64 11.33
CA PHE A 34 -9.09 -2.83 10.13
C PHE A 34 -9.63 -4.27 10.00
N ALA A 35 -8.83 -5.29 10.32
CA ALA A 35 -9.28 -6.69 10.34
C ALA A 35 -10.43 -6.89 11.33
N GLU A 36 -10.34 -6.28 12.52
CA GLU A 36 -11.39 -6.27 13.53
C GLU A 36 -12.69 -5.61 13.01
N GLU A 37 -12.57 -4.48 12.32
CA GLU A 37 -13.73 -3.76 11.78
C GLU A 37 -14.43 -4.55 10.65
N LEU A 38 -13.65 -5.22 9.79
CA LEU A 38 -14.20 -6.11 8.77
C LEU A 38 -14.94 -7.30 9.39
N ALA A 39 -14.35 -7.94 10.41
CA ALA A 39 -14.96 -9.07 11.11
C ALA A 39 -16.27 -8.66 11.79
N ARG A 40 -16.30 -7.52 12.48
CA ARG A 40 -17.52 -6.97 13.11
C ARG A 40 -18.61 -6.59 12.10
N SER A 41 -18.21 -6.23 10.89
CA SER A 41 -19.12 -5.95 9.78
C SER A 41 -19.75 -7.21 9.16
N GLY A 42 -19.43 -8.39 9.70
CA GLY A 42 -20.00 -9.68 9.29
C GLY A 42 -19.37 -10.27 8.03
N TRP A 43 -18.18 -9.80 7.65
CA TRP A 43 -17.45 -10.32 6.50
C TRP A 43 -16.61 -11.53 6.93
N GLU A 44 -16.45 -12.52 6.05
CA GLU A 44 -15.60 -13.68 6.32
C GLU A 44 -14.16 -13.33 5.94
N VAL A 45 -13.31 -13.06 6.94
CA VAL A 45 -11.95 -12.56 6.73
C VAL A 45 -10.92 -13.66 6.98
N LYS A 46 -9.96 -13.79 6.06
CA LYS A 46 -8.70 -14.52 6.26
C LYS A 46 -7.55 -13.54 6.10
N VAL A 47 -6.54 -13.63 6.96
CA VAL A 47 -5.37 -12.74 6.88
C VAL A 47 -4.13 -13.55 6.51
N VAL A 48 -3.48 -13.17 5.41
CA VAL A 48 -2.20 -13.75 4.99
C VAL A 48 -1.25 -12.62 4.66
N VAL A 49 -0.22 -12.43 5.48
CA VAL A 49 0.68 -11.27 5.42
C VAL A 49 2.14 -11.72 5.42
N PRO A 50 3.07 -10.87 4.96
CA PRO A 50 4.48 -11.07 5.22
C PRO A 50 4.76 -11.22 6.71
N SER A 51 5.75 -12.04 7.11
CA SER A 51 6.14 -12.24 8.50
C SER A 51 6.98 -11.10 9.10
N SER A 52 7.36 -10.14 8.25
CA SER A 52 8.11 -8.92 8.57
C SER A 52 7.73 -7.80 7.60
N GLN A 53 8.13 -6.56 7.91
CA GLN A 53 8.00 -5.40 7.03
C GLN A 53 8.63 -5.65 5.63
N ARG A 54 7.92 -5.23 4.58
CA ARG A 54 8.27 -5.39 3.14
C ARG A 54 7.94 -4.15 2.33
N SER A 55 8.20 -2.97 2.88
CA SER A 55 8.02 -1.69 2.17
C SER A 55 8.89 -1.56 0.91
N TRP A 56 8.39 -0.82 -0.08
CA TRP A 56 9.11 -0.45 -1.32
C TRP A 56 9.52 -1.63 -2.23
N VAL A 57 8.86 -2.78 -2.08
CA VAL A 57 9.11 -3.98 -2.91
C VAL A 57 8.31 -4.02 -4.22
N SER A 58 7.41 -3.06 -4.46
CA SER A 58 6.52 -3.05 -5.63
C SER A 58 5.79 -4.40 -5.80
N LYS A 59 5.70 -4.93 -7.03
CA LYS A 59 5.07 -6.22 -7.36
C LYS A 59 6.05 -7.42 -7.41
N ALA A 60 7.07 -7.45 -6.55
CA ALA A 60 8.13 -8.47 -6.58
C ALA A 60 7.68 -9.88 -6.13
N TYR A 61 8.29 -10.91 -6.70
CA TYR A 61 8.19 -12.32 -6.29
C TYR A 61 9.59 -12.88 -5.99
N LEU A 62 9.73 -13.63 -4.90
CA LEU A 62 10.99 -14.28 -4.52
C LEU A 62 11.10 -15.67 -5.18
N ILE A 63 11.39 -15.71 -6.49
CA ILE A 63 11.29 -16.95 -7.28
C ILE A 63 12.37 -18.02 -6.98
N SER A 64 13.44 -17.63 -6.29
CA SER A 64 14.57 -18.53 -5.99
C SER A 64 14.67 -18.94 -4.52
N GLN A 65 13.70 -18.53 -3.70
CA GLN A 65 13.68 -18.80 -2.27
C GLN A 65 12.46 -19.66 -1.93
N GLU A 66 12.64 -20.62 -1.03
CA GLU A 66 11.52 -21.32 -0.42
C GLU A 66 10.78 -20.34 0.49
N THR A 67 9.43 -20.36 0.45
CA THR A 67 8.59 -19.55 1.34
C THR A 67 8.03 -20.43 2.44
N THR A 68 8.30 -20.07 3.69
CA THR A 68 7.80 -20.75 4.89
C THR A 68 6.89 -19.83 5.69
N GLY A 69 6.18 -20.38 6.68
CA GLY A 69 5.25 -19.58 7.46
C GLY A 69 4.78 -20.20 8.76
N GLN A 70 4.05 -19.39 9.53
CA GLN A 70 3.48 -19.73 10.81
C GLN A 70 2.08 -19.14 10.95
N TYR A 71 1.27 -19.73 11.82
CA TYR A 71 0.01 -19.16 12.23
C TYR A 71 0.24 -18.10 13.31
N TYR A 72 -0.58 -17.06 13.29
CA TYR A 72 -0.58 -16.01 14.30
C TYR A 72 -2.00 -15.69 14.75
N TYR A 73 -2.14 -15.51 16.07
CA TYR A 73 -3.42 -15.22 16.71
C TYR A 73 -3.25 -13.93 17.53
N PRO A 74 -3.47 -12.75 16.90
CA PRO A 74 -3.32 -11.47 17.58
C PRO A 74 -4.37 -11.29 18.66
N ARG A 75 -3.99 -10.59 19.72
CA ARG A 75 -4.81 -10.21 20.88
C ARG A 75 -4.42 -8.84 21.39
N GLY A 76 -5.23 -8.35 22.32
CA GLY A 76 -5.02 -7.06 22.95
C GLY A 76 -5.57 -5.91 22.10
N PRO A 77 -5.32 -4.67 22.53
CA PRO A 77 -5.95 -3.49 21.93
C PRO A 77 -5.41 -3.13 20.55
N ASP A 78 -4.16 -3.50 20.23
CA ASP A 78 -3.46 -3.18 18.99
C ASP A 78 -2.99 -4.43 18.23
N GLY A 79 -3.31 -5.61 18.72
CA GLY A 79 -2.98 -6.88 18.07
C GLY A 79 -1.52 -7.27 18.16
N THR A 80 -0.69 -6.54 18.93
CA THR A 80 0.76 -6.82 19.06
C THR A 80 1.04 -7.96 20.01
N GLN A 81 0.09 -8.29 20.89
CA GLN A 81 0.14 -9.46 21.76
C GLN A 81 -0.46 -10.64 21.00
N GLY A 82 -0.03 -11.87 21.30
CA GLY A 82 -0.59 -13.03 20.62
C GLY A 82 0.30 -14.24 20.69
N GLU A 83 -0.12 -15.28 20.01
CA GLU A 83 0.57 -16.57 19.95
C GLU A 83 0.93 -16.88 18.50
N ARG A 84 2.17 -17.31 18.26
CA ARG A 84 2.60 -17.89 16.99
C ARG A 84 2.68 -19.41 17.14
N THR A 85 2.18 -20.15 16.14
CA THR A 85 2.20 -21.62 16.15
C THR A 85 2.56 -22.18 14.77
N ASP A 86 3.21 -23.34 14.72
CA ASP A 86 3.56 -23.99 13.44
C ASP A 86 2.36 -24.69 12.78
N LEU A 87 1.34 -25.03 13.57
CA LEU A 87 0.11 -25.70 13.12
C LEU A 87 -1.13 -24.85 13.43
N PRO A 88 -2.21 -24.99 12.63
CA PRO A 88 -3.47 -24.29 12.89
C PRO A 88 -4.12 -24.81 14.18
N ARG A 89 -4.90 -23.95 14.84
CA ARG A 89 -5.69 -24.32 16.01
C ARG A 89 -7.01 -23.55 16.05
N PRO A 90 -8.02 -24.04 16.78
CA PRO A 90 -9.25 -23.27 17.00
C PRO A 90 -8.96 -21.90 17.63
N LEU A 91 -9.77 -20.90 17.25
CA LEU A 91 -9.76 -19.58 17.88
C LEU A 91 -10.17 -19.69 19.36
N LYS A 92 -9.44 -18.97 20.22
CA LYS A 92 -9.74 -18.80 21.64
C LYS A 92 -10.62 -17.58 21.85
N GLU A 93 -11.21 -17.44 23.04
CA GLU A 93 -11.98 -16.25 23.40
C GLU A 93 -11.14 -14.98 23.22
N GLY A 94 -11.70 -13.98 22.52
CA GLY A 94 -11.02 -12.74 22.16
C GLY A 94 -10.15 -12.81 20.90
N GLU A 95 -10.09 -13.95 20.21
CA GLU A 95 -9.48 -14.08 18.88
C GLU A 95 -10.60 -14.16 17.82
N HIS A 96 -10.57 -13.29 16.81
CA HIS A 96 -11.65 -13.20 15.81
C HIS A 96 -11.24 -13.71 14.43
N VAL A 97 -9.93 -13.66 14.12
CA VAL A 97 -9.41 -14.02 12.81
C VAL A 97 -8.12 -14.82 12.98
N GLU A 98 -7.97 -15.90 12.21
CA GLU A 98 -6.73 -16.66 12.08
C GLU A 98 -5.83 -15.99 11.03
N TRP A 99 -4.56 -15.75 11.39
CA TRP A 99 -3.58 -15.12 10.52
C TRP A 99 -2.53 -16.14 10.11
N ILE A 100 -2.03 -16.02 8.89
CA ILE A 100 -0.88 -16.77 8.38
C ILE A 100 0.21 -15.76 8.01
N LEU A 101 1.38 -15.95 8.59
CA LEU A 101 2.56 -15.13 8.35
C LEU A 101 3.50 -15.90 7.43
N LEU A 102 3.92 -15.30 6.31
CA LEU A 102 4.82 -15.92 5.34
C LEU A 102 6.09 -15.08 5.18
N ASP A 103 7.26 -15.69 5.07
CA ASP A 103 8.54 -14.98 4.86
C ASP A 103 8.73 -14.36 3.46
N GLY A 104 7.68 -14.38 2.62
CA GLY A 104 7.66 -13.84 1.27
C GLY A 104 7.37 -12.34 1.14
N THR A 105 7.17 -11.90 -0.11
CA THR A 105 6.65 -10.56 -0.43
C THR A 105 5.11 -10.53 -0.31
N PRO A 106 4.48 -9.35 -0.27
CA PRO A 106 3.02 -9.21 -0.28
C PRO A 106 2.35 -9.90 -1.48
N ALA A 107 2.98 -9.81 -2.66
CA ALA A 107 2.51 -10.48 -3.87
C ALA A 107 2.62 -12.01 -3.76
N THR A 108 3.71 -12.53 -3.16
CA THR A 108 3.86 -13.95 -2.83
C THR A 108 2.77 -14.40 -1.86
N CYS A 109 2.52 -13.64 -0.78
CA CYS A 109 1.50 -13.96 0.21
C CYS A 109 0.10 -14.06 -0.40
N SER A 110 -0.25 -13.07 -1.23
CA SER A 110 -1.53 -13.07 -1.96
C SER A 110 -1.66 -14.28 -2.86
N ASN A 111 -0.62 -14.60 -3.64
CA ASN A 111 -0.67 -15.70 -4.60
C ASN A 111 -0.76 -17.08 -3.90
N ILE A 112 0.05 -17.30 -2.86
CA ILE A 112 0.02 -18.53 -2.04
C ILE A 112 -1.36 -18.70 -1.40
N ALA A 113 -1.96 -17.63 -0.87
CA ALA A 113 -3.32 -17.69 -0.34
C ALA A 113 -4.33 -18.13 -1.40
N LEU A 114 -4.31 -17.49 -2.57
CA LEU A 114 -5.27 -17.75 -3.65
C LEU A 114 -5.14 -19.14 -4.30
N HIS A 115 -3.94 -19.73 -4.30
CA HIS A 115 -3.65 -20.92 -5.12
C HIS A 115 -3.07 -22.12 -4.35
N SER A 116 -2.70 -21.97 -3.08
CA SER A 116 -2.04 -23.04 -2.32
C SER A 116 -2.60 -23.26 -0.93
N LEU A 117 -3.08 -22.21 -0.24
CA LEU A 117 -3.67 -22.35 1.09
C LEU A 117 -5.17 -22.62 1.06
N TYR A 118 -5.89 -22.06 0.08
CA TYR A 118 -7.33 -22.14 0.00
C TYR A 118 -7.80 -22.69 -1.36
N PRO A 119 -8.92 -23.43 -1.41
CA PRO A 119 -9.48 -23.91 -2.67
C PRO A 119 -9.82 -22.77 -3.65
N PRO A 120 -9.80 -23.02 -4.97
CA PRO A 120 -10.24 -22.04 -5.97
C PRO A 120 -11.65 -21.49 -5.67
N GLY A 121 -11.82 -20.19 -5.80
CA GLY A 121 -13.09 -19.52 -5.52
C GLY A 121 -13.39 -19.34 -4.03
N SER A 122 -12.38 -19.45 -3.15
CA SER A 122 -12.52 -19.16 -1.71
C SER A 122 -12.72 -17.69 -1.39
N PHE A 123 -12.30 -16.78 -2.28
CA PHE A 123 -12.34 -15.33 -2.04
C PHE A 123 -13.13 -14.61 -3.12
N ASP A 124 -13.93 -13.64 -2.70
CA ASP A 124 -14.72 -12.77 -3.57
C ASP A 124 -13.99 -11.45 -3.83
N LEU A 125 -13.10 -11.04 -2.92
CA LEU A 125 -12.31 -9.82 -2.99
C LEU A 125 -10.97 -10.00 -2.23
N VAL A 126 -9.89 -9.42 -2.75
CA VAL A 126 -8.65 -9.23 -1.98
C VAL A 126 -8.54 -7.78 -1.53
N ILE A 127 -8.27 -7.56 -0.25
CA ILE A 127 -7.92 -6.25 0.28
C ILE A 127 -6.46 -6.30 0.71
N THR A 128 -5.70 -5.29 0.32
CA THR A 128 -4.30 -5.15 0.73
C THR A 128 -4.11 -3.81 1.42
N GLY A 129 -3.56 -3.85 2.63
CA GLY A 129 -3.47 -2.74 3.57
C GLY A 129 -4.33 -2.93 4.81
N PRO A 130 -4.63 -1.86 5.57
CA PRO A 130 -4.22 -0.49 5.29
C PRO A 130 -2.71 -0.33 5.43
N ASN A 131 -2.07 0.27 4.44
CA ASN A 131 -0.66 0.64 4.49
C ASN A 131 -0.42 1.74 5.54
N HIS A 132 0.71 1.66 6.25
CA HIS A 132 1.23 2.73 7.10
C HIS A 132 1.79 3.88 6.24
N GLY A 133 0.90 4.79 5.83
CA GLY A 133 1.22 5.89 4.93
C GLY A 133 0.48 5.81 3.60
N GLN A 134 0.59 6.88 2.79
CA GLN A 134 -0.12 7.01 1.52
C GLN A 134 0.60 6.31 0.36
N ASN A 135 -0.18 5.83 -0.60
CA ASN A 135 0.31 5.41 -1.92
C ASN A 135 -0.30 6.25 -3.05
N ALA A 136 -0.67 7.50 -2.74
CA ALA A 136 -1.10 8.49 -3.73
C ALA A 136 0.10 8.96 -4.57
N SER A 137 -0.15 9.26 -5.85
CA SER A 137 0.85 9.59 -6.89
C SER A 137 1.70 8.43 -7.41
N THR A 138 2.23 8.58 -8.63
CA THR A 138 2.99 7.53 -9.31
C THR A 138 4.25 7.08 -8.57
N ALA A 139 4.98 8.00 -7.94
CA ALA A 139 6.21 7.67 -7.21
C ALA A 139 5.95 6.68 -6.06
N PHE A 140 4.90 6.89 -5.27
CA PHE A 140 4.55 5.99 -4.17
C PHE A 140 3.79 4.76 -4.66
N ALA A 141 2.89 4.91 -5.63
CA ALA A 141 2.11 3.80 -6.19
C ALA A 141 2.98 2.73 -6.85
N LEU A 142 3.99 3.13 -7.63
CA LEU A 142 4.86 2.19 -8.34
C LEU A 142 5.84 1.45 -7.42
N SER A 143 6.20 2.05 -6.28
CA SER A 143 7.05 1.42 -5.26
C SER A 143 6.26 0.58 -4.25
N SER A 144 4.95 0.75 -4.16
CA SER A 144 4.09 0.15 -3.13
C SER A 144 4.01 -1.38 -3.21
N GLY A 145 4.33 -2.06 -2.10
CA GLY A 145 4.05 -3.48 -1.93
C GLY A 145 2.55 -3.75 -1.80
N THR A 146 1.82 -2.81 -1.18
CA THR A 146 0.34 -2.82 -1.08
C THR A 146 -0.30 -2.89 -2.47
N LEU A 147 -0.02 -1.93 -3.37
CA LEU A 147 -0.55 -1.98 -4.74
C LEU A 147 -0.03 -3.20 -5.51
N GLY A 148 1.23 -3.59 -5.28
CA GLY A 148 1.80 -4.80 -5.86
C GLY A 148 1.00 -6.06 -5.53
N ALA A 149 0.60 -6.25 -4.28
CA ALA A 149 -0.27 -7.34 -3.85
C ALA A 149 -1.65 -7.30 -4.53
N ALA A 150 -2.29 -6.13 -4.60
CA ALA A 150 -3.59 -5.97 -5.27
C ALA A 150 -3.50 -6.29 -6.76
N MET A 151 -2.48 -5.77 -7.44
CA MET A 151 -2.27 -6.04 -8.87
C MET A 151 -1.99 -7.53 -9.10
N SER A 152 -1.24 -8.17 -8.20
CA SER A 152 -0.99 -9.60 -8.23
C SER A 152 -2.27 -10.41 -8.13
N ALA A 153 -3.09 -10.15 -7.11
CA ALA A 153 -4.38 -10.82 -6.90
C ALA A 153 -5.36 -10.61 -8.07
N ALA A 154 -5.41 -9.39 -8.61
CA ALA A 154 -6.24 -9.07 -9.75
C ALA A 154 -5.80 -9.73 -11.05
N ILE A 155 -4.48 -9.92 -11.27
CA ILE A 155 -3.96 -10.76 -12.37
C ILE A 155 -4.31 -12.24 -12.14
N SER A 156 -4.28 -12.69 -10.88
CA SER A 156 -4.75 -14.03 -10.46
C SER A 156 -6.28 -14.22 -10.55
N GLY A 157 -7.02 -13.21 -11.01
CA GLY A 157 -8.45 -13.32 -11.32
C GLY A 157 -9.40 -12.91 -10.20
N VAL A 158 -8.89 -12.36 -9.09
CA VAL A 158 -9.72 -11.87 -7.97
C VAL A 158 -9.65 -10.35 -7.91
N PRO A 159 -10.78 -9.62 -8.05
CA PRO A 159 -10.77 -8.15 -7.95
C PRO A 159 -10.20 -7.70 -6.61
N SER A 160 -9.54 -6.54 -6.59
CA SER A 160 -8.75 -6.14 -5.44
C SER A 160 -8.92 -4.67 -5.06
N ILE A 161 -8.74 -4.36 -3.78
CA ILE A 161 -8.67 -2.99 -3.25
C ILE A 161 -7.33 -2.83 -2.54
N ALA A 162 -6.52 -1.88 -2.99
CA ALA A 162 -5.35 -1.41 -2.25
C ALA A 162 -5.74 -0.24 -1.37
N LEU A 163 -5.59 -0.39 -0.06
CA LEU A 163 -6.02 0.57 0.94
C LEU A 163 -4.78 1.13 1.66
N SER A 164 -4.70 2.45 1.74
CA SER A 164 -3.57 3.16 2.32
C SER A 164 -4.08 4.24 3.27
N TRP A 165 -3.56 4.29 4.49
CA TRP A 165 -3.91 5.35 5.43
C TRP A 165 -2.80 6.39 5.46
N GLY A 166 -3.08 7.51 4.80
CA GLY A 166 -2.14 8.61 4.66
C GLY A 166 -1.92 9.31 6.00
N LEU A 167 -0.67 9.31 6.47
CA LEU A 167 -0.26 10.05 7.66
C LEU A 167 -0.17 11.54 7.34
N MET A 168 -1.13 12.34 7.81
CA MET A 168 -1.20 13.77 7.46
C MET A 168 -0.30 14.62 8.37
N THR A 169 0.25 15.70 7.79
CA THR A 169 1.07 16.67 8.53
C THR A 169 0.28 17.26 9.71
N GLY A 170 0.89 17.26 10.90
CA GLY A 170 0.24 17.71 12.15
C GLY A 170 -0.53 16.62 12.90
N TYR A 171 -0.66 15.40 12.35
CA TYR A 171 -1.40 14.28 12.95
C TYR A 171 -0.57 13.01 13.05
N ARG A 172 0.76 13.14 13.24
CA ARG A 172 1.71 12.03 13.38
C ARG A 172 2.28 11.99 14.82
N PRO A 173 2.21 10.85 15.53
CA PRO A 173 1.40 9.67 15.21
C PRO A 173 -0.11 9.99 15.32
N PRO A 174 -0.97 9.26 14.58
CA PRO A 174 -2.41 9.49 14.61
C PRO A 174 -3.00 9.04 15.96
N GLY A 175 -4.01 9.77 16.41
CA GLY A 175 -4.80 9.39 17.59
C GLY A 175 -5.62 8.12 17.36
N LYS A 176 -5.99 7.44 18.45
CA LYS A 176 -6.81 6.21 18.40
C LYS A 176 -8.20 6.45 17.81
N ASP A 177 -8.74 7.65 18.01
CA ASP A 177 -9.97 8.14 17.43
C ASP A 177 -9.88 8.22 15.89
N LEU A 178 -8.79 8.78 15.35
CA LEU A 178 -8.54 8.81 13.91
C LEU A 178 -8.40 7.42 13.32
N ILE A 179 -7.67 6.51 13.99
CA ILE A 179 -7.51 5.11 13.56
C ILE A 179 -8.87 4.39 13.51
N SER A 180 -9.69 4.53 14.56
CA SER A 180 -11.02 3.92 14.64
C SER A 180 -11.97 4.46 13.56
N ALA A 181 -11.96 5.78 13.36
CA ALA A 181 -12.76 6.43 12.33
C ALA A 181 -12.31 6.02 10.92
N ALA A 182 -11.00 5.93 10.67
CA ALA A 182 -10.44 5.46 9.41
C ALA A 182 -10.80 3.99 9.13
N ALA A 183 -10.78 3.11 10.13
CA ALA A 183 -11.24 1.72 10.00
C ALA A 183 -12.71 1.67 9.58
N THR A 184 -13.57 2.41 10.29
CA THR A 184 -15.02 2.48 10.02
C THR A 184 -15.29 3.02 8.61
N ALA A 185 -14.65 4.14 8.24
CA ALA A 185 -14.81 4.77 6.93
C ALA A 185 -14.29 3.86 5.81
N SER A 186 -13.13 3.21 6.01
CA SER A 186 -12.57 2.25 5.06
C SER A 186 -13.50 1.08 4.83
N CYS A 187 -14.09 0.50 5.88
CA CYS A 187 -15.03 -0.61 5.75
C CYS A 187 -16.28 -0.20 4.96
N LYS A 188 -16.82 1.00 5.20
CA LYS A 188 -17.94 1.57 4.41
C LYS A 188 -17.56 1.76 2.94
N VAL A 189 -16.38 2.31 2.65
CA VAL A 189 -15.89 2.52 1.28
C VAL A 189 -15.68 1.20 0.56
N VAL A 190 -15.01 0.24 1.20
CA VAL A 190 -14.77 -1.11 0.67
C VAL A 190 -16.09 -1.80 0.36
N LYS A 191 -17.06 -1.77 1.28
CA LYS A 191 -18.40 -2.32 1.05
C LYS A 191 -19.08 -1.66 -0.15
N ARG A 192 -19.01 -0.32 -0.24
CA ARG A 192 -19.60 0.42 -1.35
C ARG A 192 -18.96 0.07 -2.69
N LEU A 193 -17.63 -0.07 -2.74
CA LEU A 193 -16.90 -0.46 -3.95
C LEU A 193 -17.20 -1.91 -4.36
N TYR A 194 -17.29 -2.81 -3.39
CA TYR A 194 -17.70 -4.19 -3.63
C TYR A 194 -19.12 -4.28 -4.23
N GLU A 195 -20.07 -3.52 -3.67
CA GLU A 195 -21.45 -3.44 -4.18
C GLU A 195 -21.55 -2.78 -5.57
N LEU A 196 -20.73 -1.74 -5.82
CA LEU A 196 -20.65 -1.07 -7.12
C LEU A 196 -20.08 -2.01 -8.20
N GLY A 197 -19.14 -2.87 -7.79
CA GLY A 197 -18.45 -3.78 -8.68
C GLY A 197 -17.28 -3.14 -9.41
N PHE A 198 -16.67 -3.93 -10.30
CA PHE A 198 -15.41 -3.61 -10.97
C PHE A 198 -15.59 -3.31 -12.47
N GLY A 199 -16.83 -3.33 -12.97
CA GLY A 199 -17.16 -3.11 -14.37
C GLY A 199 -16.90 -4.32 -15.28
N GLU A 200 -17.16 -4.13 -16.57
CA GLU A 200 -17.00 -5.14 -17.62
C GLU A 200 -16.16 -4.60 -18.79
N GLY A 201 -15.67 -5.50 -19.65
CA GLY A 201 -14.84 -5.14 -20.81
C GLY A 201 -13.36 -4.90 -20.50
N GLU A 202 -12.62 -4.42 -21.50
CA GLU A 202 -11.15 -4.25 -21.45
C GLU A 202 -10.68 -3.09 -20.56
N ASN A 203 -11.56 -2.13 -20.30
CA ASN A 203 -11.29 -0.95 -19.48
C ASN A 203 -11.90 -1.02 -18.07
N LYS A 204 -12.34 -2.22 -17.65
CA LYS A 204 -12.87 -2.44 -16.31
C LYS A 204 -11.80 -2.14 -15.25
N ALA A 205 -12.24 -1.70 -14.07
CA ALA A 205 -11.36 -1.63 -12.92
C ALA A 205 -10.91 -3.04 -12.55
N GLN A 206 -9.64 -3.20 -12.21
CA GLN A 206 -9.11 -4.47 -11.67
C GLN A 206 -8.65 -4.28 -10.23
N VAL A 207 -8.14 -3.08 -9.93
CA VAL A 207 -7.78 -2.62 -8.60
C VAL A 207 -8.43 -1.28 -8.35
N TYR A 208 -8.97 -1.06 -7.16
CA TYR A 208 -9.21 0.30 -6.65
C TYR A 208 -8.07 0.66 -5.69
N SER A 209 -7.34 1.73 -5.97
CA SER A 209 -6.41 2.33 -5.01
C SER A 209 -7.17 3.36 -4.18
N VAL A 210 -7.25 3.14 -2.88
CA VAL A 210 -8.00 3.94 -1.92
C VAL A 210 -7.02 4.54 -0.92
N ASN A 211 -6.93 5.87 -0.87
CA ASN A 211 -6.15 6.56 0.16
C ASN A 211 -7.08 7.31 1.11
N VAL A 212 -6.94 7.04 2.41
CA VAL A 212 -7.73 7.65 3.49
C VAL A 212 -6.85 8.63 4.27
N PRO A 213 -7.22 9.90 4.41
CA PRO A 213 -6.42 10.88 5.16
C PRO A 213 -6.64 10.72 6.66
N LEU A 214 -5.58 10.43 7.42
CA LEU A 214 -5.62 10.42 8.88
C LEU A 214 -5.53 11.84 9.43
N MET A 215 -6.67 12.54 9.38
CA MET A 215 -6.85 13.91 9.86
C MET A 215 -8.31 14.15 10.26
N PRO A 216 -8.68 15.30 10.87
CA PRO A 216 -10.01 15.51 11.44
C PRO A 216 -11.19 15.32 10.48
N SER A 217 -10.98 15.46 9.16
CA SER A 217 -12.03 15.19 8.16
C SER A 217 -12.56 13.76 8.22
N ILE A 218 -11.75 12.78 8.66
CA ILE A 218 -12.20 11.39 8.77
C ILE A 218 -13.14 11.16 9.97
N LEU A 219 -13.19 12.09 10.92
CA LEU A 219 -14.11 12.06 12.06
C LEU A 219 -15.53 12.49 11.66
N ASP A 220 -15.70 13.09 10.48
CA ASP A 220 -17.03 13.38 9.95
C ASP A 220 -17.83 12.08 9.79
N PRO A 221 -19.11 12.01 10.21
CA PRO A 221 -19.95 10.83 9.99
C PRO A 221 -20.10 10.41 8.51
N SER A 222 -19.90 11.35 7.58
CA SER A 222 -19.97 11.20 6.13
C SER A 222 -18.76 11.89 5.47
N PRO A 223 -17.55 11.35 5.63
CA PRO A 223 -16.34 11.95 5.08
C PRO A 223 -16.43 12.03 3.55
N GLU A 224 -15.85 13.07 2.97
CA GLU A 224 -15.85 13.26 1.54
C GLU A 224 -15.08 12.13 0.82
N VAL A 225 -15.65 11.64 -0.28
CA VAL A 225 -15.05 10.59 -1.12
C VAL A 225 -15.01 11.08 -2.56
N GLN A 226 -13.83 11.06 -3.18
CA GLN A 226 -13.62 11.54 -4.55
C GLN A 226 -13.10 10.41 -5.44
N TRP A 227 -13.66 10.31 -6.65
CA TRP A 227 -13.05 9.55 -7.74
C TRP A 227 -11.89 10.35 -8.31
N THR A 228 -10.74 9.72 -8.48
CA THR A 228 -9.50 10.41 -8.81
C THR A 228 -8.73 9.74 -9.94
N THR A 229 -7.84 10.53 -10.56
CA THR A 229 -6.72 10.02 -11.35
C THR A 229 -5.45 10.03 -10.50
N MET A 230 -4.44 9.25 -10.88
CA MET A 230 -3.17 9.25 -10.17
C MET A 230 -2.34 10.49 -10.54
N ALA A 231 -1.87 11.23 -9.55
CA ALA A 231 -0.94 12.34 -9.76
C ALA A 231 0.39 11.83 -10.34
N LEU A 232 0.90 12.48 -11.38
CA LEU A 232 2.22 12.17 -11.95
C LEU A 232 3.30 12.87 -11.14
N THR A 233 4.21 12.09 -10.56
CA THR A 233 5.30 12.57 -9.71
C THR A 233 6.60 11.82 -9.99
N SER A 234 7.72 12.45 -9.65
CA SER A 234 9.08 11.92 -9.76
C SER A 234 9.85 12.15 -8.46
N TYR A 235 10.73 11.22 -8.09
CA TYR A 235 11.75 11.43 -7.05
C TYR A 235 13.13 11.62 -7.69
N GLU A 236 14.04 12.24 -6.95
CA GLU A 236 15.44 12.35 -7.33
C GLU A 236 16.27 11.22 -6.72
N ARG A 237 17.16 11.53 -5.78
CA ARG A 237 18.09 10.57 -5.18
C ARG A 237 17.41 9.75 -4.08
N LEU A 238 17.46 8.43 -4.22
CA LEU A 238 16.98 7.48 -3.21
C LEU A 238 18.09 6.92 -2.31
N PHE A 239 19.34 6.96 -2.77
CA PHE A 239 20.49 6.37 -2.06
C PHE A 239 21.63 7.36 -1.89
N LYS A 240 22.28 7.36 -0.73
CA LYS A 240 23.49 8.16 -0.45
C LYS A 240 24.73 7.28 -0.34
N SER A 241 25.86 7.77 -0.84
CA SER A 241 27.17 7.13 -0.64
C SER A 241 27.63 7.36 0.80
N ILE A 242 28.18 6.33 1.44
CA ILE A 242 28.66 6.41 2.82
C ILE A 242 30.06 5.81 2.96
N SER A 243 30.88 6.41 3.83
CA SER A 243 32.24 5.93 4.10
C SER A 243 32.29 4.78 5.11
N GLU A 244 31.34 4.74 6.03
CA GLU A 244 31.24 3.72 7.08
C GLU A 244 29.99 2.88 6.89
N ALA A 245 29.95 1.68 7.48
CA ALA A 245 28.71 0.91 7.46
C ALA A 245 27.64 1.67 8.26
N PRO A 246 26.40 1.77 7.77
CA PRO A 246 25.34 2.36 8.56
C PRO A 246 25.14 1.51 9.82
N GLY A 247 24.75 2.15 10.92
CA GLY A 247 24.28 1.43 12.11
C GLY A 247 23.06 0.54 11.76
N PRO A 248 22.60 -0.31 12.69
CA PRO A 248 21.36 -1.05 12.49
C PRO A 248 20.23 -0.08 12.13
N HIS A 249 19.58 -0.31 10.99
CA HIS A 249 18.38 0.43 10.59
C HIS A 249 17.21 -0.02 11.47
N GLU A 250 16.51 0.94 12.07
CA GLU A 250 15.17 0.68 12.62
C GLU A 250 14.17 0.62 11.46
N ASP A 251 13.38 -0.46 11.39
CA ASP A 251 12.29 -0.60 10.41
C ASP A 251 11.11 0.28 10.85
N GLU A 252 11.13 1.56 10.45
CA GLU A 252 10.06 2.54 10.70
C GLU A 252 8.89 2.46 9.68
N GLY A 253 8.87 1.41 8.86
CA GLY A 253 7.91 1.24 7.76
C GLY A 253 8.32 1.95 6.47
N GLY A 254 7.38 2.10 5.55
CA GLY A 254 7.66 2.69 4.24
C GLY A 254 8.04 4.17 4.34
N PRO A 255 8.80 4.74 3.38
CA PRO A 255 9.10 6.16 3.34
C PRO A 255 7.92 7.15 3.41
N SER A 256 6.69 6.72 3.10
CA SER A 256 5.48 7.50 3.34
C SER A 256 5.08 7.57 4.83
N ALA A 257 5.56 6.63 5.65
CA ALA A 257 5.36 6.52 7.09
C ALA A 257 6.30 7.45 7.90
N LEU A 258 7.51 7.69 7.38
CA LEU A 258 8.58 8.41 8.09
C LEU A 258 8.13 9.79 8.59
N PRO A 259 8.36 10.13 9.87
CA PRO A 259 8.12 11.48 10.39
C PRO A 259 8.86 12.54 9.57
N LEU A 260 8.26 13.71 9.38
CA LEU A 260 8.89 14.86 8.70
C LEU A 260 10.22 15.33 9.34
N GLY A 261 10.59 14.79 10.51
CA GLY A 261 11.84 15.07 11.22
C GLY A 261 12.77 13.86 11.40
N ALA A 262 12.40 12.65 10.96
CA ALA A 262 13.21 11.44 11.19
C ALA A 262 14.40 11.27 10.21
N ASN A 263 14.65 12.26 9.34
CA ASN A 263 15.99 12.55 8.83
C ASN A 263 16.10 14.05 8.58
N GLY A 264 16.28 14.79 9.68
CA GLY A 264 16.60 16.21 9.67
C GLY A 264 15.37 17.11 9.58
N SER A 265 15.15 17.88 10.65
CA SER A 265 14.46 19.16 10.56
C SER A 265 15.05 20.00 9.43
N ALA A 266 14.41 19.98 8.25
CA ALA A 266 14.46 21.14 7.38
C ALA A 266 13.38 22.11 7.88
N GLU A 267 13.75 22.90 8.89
CA GLU A 267 13.57 24.32 8.65
C GLU A 267 14.30 24.58 7.33
N VAL A 268 13.59 25.04 6.30
CA VAL A 268 14.24 25.56 5.10
C VAL A 268 15.04 26.78 5.55
N LYS A 269 16.27 26.55 6.00
CA LYS A 269 17.27 27.60 6.08
C LYS A 269 17.67 27.88 4.63
N GLU A 270 17.46 29.12 4.19
CA GLU A 270 18.09 29.60 2.96
C GLU A 270 19.58 29.24 3.01
N GLY A 271 20.03 28.35 2.11
CA GLY A 271 21.43 27.90 2.03
C GLY A 271 21.69 26.38 2.12
N ASP A 272 20.70 25.50 2.02
CA ASP A 272 20.93 24.04 2.01
C ASP A 272 21.40 23.50 0.65
N GLU A 273 22.57 24.00 0.19
CA GLU A 273 23.22 23.54 -1.04
C GLU A 273 23.80 22.11 -0.91
N ASP A 274 23.76 21.48 0.27
CA ASP A 274 24.44 20.20 0.57
C ASP A 274 23.58 18.96 0.31
N ARG A 275 22.24 19.08 0.30
CA ARG A 275 21.30 17.94 0.22
C ARG A 275 21.40 17.06 -1.02
N LEU A 276 21.85 17.60 -2.14
CA LEU A 276 21.96 16.88 -3.42
C LEU A 276 23.42 16.76 -3.89
N LYS A 277 24.40 17.14 -3.06
CA LYS A 277 25.81 17.01 -3.46
C LYS A 277 26.16 15.55 -3.68
N ILE A 278 26.86 15.31 -4.78
CA ILE A 278 27.41 14.01 -5.11
C ILE A 278 28.64 13.79 -4.23
N HIS A 279 28.54 12.85 -3.30
CA HIS A 279 29.68 12.41 -2.51
C HIS A 279 30.55 11.49 -3.37
N VAL A 280 31.76 11.94 -3.67
CA VAL A 280 32.75 11.21 -4.50
C VAL A 280 33.62 10.26 -3.68
N ASP A 281 33.28 10.02 -2.41
CA ASP A 281 34.02 9.09 -1.53
C ASP A 281 34.14 7.69 -2.14
N HIS A 282 33.12 7.27 -2.90
CA HIS A 282 33.08 6.01 -3.64
C HIS A 282 34.19 5.87 -4.71
N LEU A 283 34.84 6.97 -5.13
CA LEU A 283 36.00 6.92 -6.04
C LEU A 283 37.28 6.46 -5.36
N THR A 284 37.34 6.53 -4.02
CA THR A 284 38.55 6.23 -3.24
C THR A 284 38.35 5.15 -2.19
N ARG A 285 37.13 4.59 -2.09
CA ARG A 285 36.71 3.63 -1.06
C ARG A 285 35.76 2.57 -1.65
N PRO A 286 35.60 1.40 -1.00
CA PRO A 286 34.62 0.40 -1.43
C PRO A 286 33.21 0.98 -1.55
N LEU A 287 32.48 0.56 -2.60
CA LEU A 287 31.13 1.03 -2.88
C LEU A 287 30.18 0.65 -1.73
N LYS A 288 29.63 1.65 -1.04
CA LYS A 288 28.62 1.49 0.00
C LYS A 288 27.58 2.59 -0.14
N PHE A 289 26.31 2.19 -0.11
CA PHE A 289 25.19 3.09 -0.22
C PHE A 289 24.13 2.73 0.80
N VAL A 290 23.43 3.74 1.31
CA VAL A 290 22.27 3.60 2.20
C VAL A 290 21.03 4.16 1.53
N PHE A 291 19.89 3.51 1.75
CA PHE A 291 18.60 4.03 1.31
C PHE A 291 18.19 5.19 2.22
N GLU A 292 18.23 6.40 1.67
CA GLU A 292 17.94 7.64 2.38
C GLU A 292 17.37 8.67 1.39
N PRO A 293 16.11 8.49 0.99
CA PRO A 293 15.51 9.28 -0.07
C PRO A 293 15.13 10.69 0.38
N ASP A 294 15.24 11.68 -0.51
CA ASP A 294 14.58 12.98 -0.30
C ASP A 294 13.16 12.93 -0.90
N LEU A 295 12.16 12.88 -0.02
CA LEU A 295 10.75 12.78 -0.39
C LEU A 295 9.94 14.02 0.01
N THR A 296 10.61 15.10 0.42
CA THR A 296 9.94 16.29 0.98
C THR A 296 8.89 16.84 0.02
N ALA A 297 9.28 17.01 -1.26
CA ALA A 297 8.40 17.52 -2.31
C ALA A 297 7.27 16.54 -2.71
N LEU A 298 7.44 15.24 -2.44
CA LEU A 298 6.42 14.22 -2.69
C LEU A 298 5.39 14.13 -1.56
N LEU A 299 5.82 14.33 -0.31
CA LEU A 299 4.96 14.28 0.86
C LEU A 299 4.18 15.58 1.07
N ASN A 300 4.85 16.72 0.87
CA ASN A 300 4.26 18.06 1.02
C ASN A 300 4.51 18.89 -0.25
N PRO A 301 3.87 18.53 -1.38
CA PRO A 301 3.94 19.34 -2.59
C PRO A 301 3.35 20.75 -2.34
N PRO A 302 3.89 21.80 -2.97
CA PRO A 302 3.30 23.13 -2.88
C PRO A 302 1.87 23.12 -3.45
N ALA A 303 0.97 23.92 -2.87
CA ALA A 303 -0.43 23.96 -3.30
C ALA A 303 -0.59 24.26 -4.80
N SER A 304 0.33 25.02 -5.40
CA SER A 304 0.33 25.33 -6.84
C SER A 304 0.65 24.14 -7.75
N SER A 305 1.27 23.07 -7.25
CA SER A 305 1.53 21.85 -8.03
C SER A 305 0.43 20.80 -7.89
N LEU A 306 -0.54 21.01 -6.99
CA LEU A 306 -1.67 20.11 -6.80
C LEU A 306 -2.69 20.30 -7.92
N LYS A 307 -2.82 19.26 -8.74
CA LYS A 307 -3.80 19.22 -9.82
C LYS A 307 -5.12 18.68 -9.28
N GLU A 308 -6.19 19.47 -9.39
CA GLU A 308 -7.54 19.06 -9.04
C GLU A 308 -7.95 17.75 -9.77
N GLY A 309 -8.70 16.90 -9.07
CA GLY A 309 -9.11 15.58 -9.57
C GLY A 309 -8.02 14.49 -9.50
N THR A 310 -6.85 14.79 -8.94
CA THR A 310 -5.84 13.79 -8.62
C THR A 310 -5.98 13.23 -7.20
N ASP A 311 -5.48 12.03 -6.98
CA ASP A 311 -5.44 11.36 -5.69
C ASP A 311 -4.68 12.18 -4.62
N THR A 312 -3.53 12.77 -4.98
CA THR A 312 -2.77 13.65 -4.08
C THR A 312 -3.56 14.91 -3.71
N HIS A 313 -4.24 15.54 -4.67
CA HIS A 313 -5.08 16.71 -4.39
C HIS A 313 -6.24 16.37 -3.46
N ALA A 314 -6.97 15.29 -3.74
CA ALA A 314 -8.08 14.84 -2.90
C ALA A 314 -7.62 14.52 -1.48
N LEU A 315 -6.54 13.75 -1.34
CA LEU A 315 -6.01 13.30 -0.06
C LEU A 315 -5.54 14.48 0.81
N LEU A 316 -4.77 15.42 0.24
CA LEU A 316 -4.30 16.61 0.96
C LEU A 316 -5.43 17.62 1.24
N GLY A 317 -6.50 17.59 0.44
CA GLY A 317 -7.74 18.30 0.69
C GLY A 317 -8.61 17.67 1.79
N GLY A 318 -8.21 16.51 2.34
CA GLY A 318 -8.93 15.81 3.41
C GLY A 318 -10.02 14.86 2.94
N ALA A 319 -10.14 14.60 1.64
CA ALA A 319 -11.06 13.62 1.07
C ALA A 319 -10.41 12.23 0.94
N ILE A 320 -11.24 11.18 1.03
CA ILE A 320 -10.85 9.82 0.64
C ILE A 320 -10.74 9.78 -0.88
N SER A 321 -9.57 9.43 -1.41
CA SER A 321 -9.39 9.26 -2.86
C SER A 321 -9.64 7.82 -3.30
N ILE A 322 -10.26 7.64 -4.45
CA ILE A 322 -10.46 6.34 -5.09
C ILE A 322 -10.03 6.43 -6.55
N THR A 323 -8.93 5.75 -6.88
CA THR A 323 -8.41 5.67 -8.25
C THR A 323 -8.62 4.25 -8.81
N PRO A 324 -9.47 4.07 -9.83
CA PRO A 324 -9.60 2.81 -10.56
C PRO A 324 -8.35 2.53 -11.40
N ILE A 325 -7.77 1.34 -11.26
CA ILE A 325 -6.51 0.94 -11.89
C ILE A 325 -6.71 -0.38 -12.66
N LYS A 326 -6.09 -0.46 -13.84
CA LYS A 326 -5.87 -1.71 -14.58
C LYS A 326 -4.53 -2.31 -14.17
N THR A 327 -4.43 -3.63 -14.17
CA THR A 327 -3.18 -4.34 -13.89
C THR A 327 -2.28 -4.41 -15.13
N ALA A 328 -1.98 -3.24 -15.68
CA ALA A 328 -1.13 -3.06 -16.85
C ALA A 328 -0.33 -1.77 -16.72
N PHE A 329 0.82 -1.73 -17.39
CA PHE A 329 1.48 -0.45 -17.62
C PHE A 329 0.64 0.41 -18.56
N ALA A 330 0.61 1.71 -18.30
CA ALA A 330 0.03 2.67 -19.24
C ALA A 330 0.98 2.82 -20.44
N ALA A 331 0.45 2.65 -21.65
CA ALA A 331 1.20 2.99 -22.86
C ALA A 331 1.31 4.52 -22.98
N ALA A 332 2.50 5.00 -23.37
CA ALA A 332 2.72 6.40 -23.69
C ALA A 332 2.52 6.65 -25.20
N ASP A 333 2.35 7.92 -25.57
CA ASP A 333 2.29 8.32 -26.98
C ASP A 333 3.61 8.06 -27.70
N ILE A 334 3.53 7.71 -28.99
CA ILE A 334 4.72 7.57 -29.84
C ILE A 334 5.35 8.97 -30.01
N PRO A 335 6.65 9.15 -29.73
CA PRO A 335 7.29 10.46 -29.85
C PRO A 335 7.16 11.04 -31.26
N ALA A 336 6.64 12.26 -31.37
CA ALA A 336 6.61 13.02 -32.61
C ALA A 336 7.99 13.67 -32.82
N SER A 337 8.93 12.97 -33.46
CA SER A 337 10.23 13.53 -33.86
C SER A 337 10.47 13.41 -35.36
N ALA A 338 11.15 14.41 -35.94
CA ALA A 338 11.42 14.47 -37.38
C ALA A 338 12.25 13.29 -37.93
N ASN A 339 12.99 12.59 -37.06
CA ASN A 339 13.83 11.45 -37.42
C ASN A 339 13.08 10.10 -37.45
N VAL A 340 11.85 10.06 -36.96
CA VAL A 340 10.97 8.91 -37.14
C VAL A 340 10.03 9.26 -38.28
N ALA A 341 10.49 9.03 -39.53
CA ALA A 341 9.61 9.15 -40.70
C ALA A 341 8.49 8.11 -40.55
N GLN A 342 7.35 8.53 -39.99
CA GLN A 342 6.20 7.67 -39.77
C GLN A 342 5.52 7.37 -41.11
N THR A 343 5.97 6.33 -41.81
CA THR A 343 5.12 5.66 -42.80
C THR A 343 4.12 4.75 -42.07
N GLY A 344 3.27 5.35 -41.23
CA GLY A 344 2.40 4.62 -40.29
C GLY A 344 3.17 4.02 -39.10
N LEU A 345 2.74 2.85 -38.60
CA LEU A 345 3.31 2.14 -37.43
C LEU A 345 4.70 1.50 -37.65
N LYS A 346 5.30 1.65 -38.83
CA LYS A 346 6.53 0.96 -39.20
C LYS A 346 7.68 1.95 -39.32
N TRP A 347 8.71 1.76 -38.50
CA TRP A 347 10.02 2.38 -38.67
C TRP A 347 10.98 1.32 -39.23
N ARG A 348 11.75 1.65 -40.28
CA ARG A 348 12.80 0.79 -40.84
C ARG A 348 14.16 1.16 -40.21
N LEU A 349 14.97 0.16 -39.87
CA LEU A 349 16.35 0.30 -39.39
C LEU A 349 17.33 0.53 -40.54
#